data_AF-A0AAT9QJN0-F1
#
_entry.id   AF-A0AAT9QJN0-F1
#
_cell.length_a   1.000
_cell.length_b   1.000
_cell.length_c   1.000
_cell.angle_alpha   90.00
_cell.angle_beta   90.00
_cell.angle_gamma   90.00
#
_symmetry.space_group_name_H-M   'P 1'
#
loop_
_entity.id
_entity.type
_entity.pdbx_description
1 polymer ?
#
loop_
_entity_poly.entity_id
_entity_poly.type
_entity_poly.pdbx_seq_one_letter_code
_entity_poly.pdbx_strand_id
1 'polypeptide(L)'
;MDPEIDQFGGARDITVTAEAFGSLCLAVHTVIATENQVNFLALPDQPGTLALYGGGYGFSSLREADWLRDCRVLYWGDLDTHGFRILDQLRAAHPHVESVLMDERTLLAHRDAWGKEESPSRAALARLTAAEAALYESLGNSTYGSNIRLEQELISWRWALRELGA
;
A
#
# COMPACT_ATOMS: atom_id res chain seq x y z
N MET A 1 -15.37 13.40 -23.19
CA MET A 1 -15.38 12.79 -24.55
C MET A 1 -16.76 12.19 -24.81
N ASP A 2 -17.03 11.84 -26.07
CA ASP A 2 -18.26 11.25 -26.61
C ASP A 2 -19.05 10.36 -25.61
N PRO A 3 -20.33 10.68 -25.32
CA PRO A 3 -21.16 9.94 -24.36
C PRO A 3 -21.61 8.56 -24.84
N GLU A 4 -21.41 8.21 -26.12
CA GLU A 4 -21.80 6.90 -26.67
C GLU A 4 -20.68 5.86 -26.63
N ILE A 5 -19.47 6.24 -26.24
CA ILE A 5 -18.35 5.31 -26.08
C ILE A 5 -18.45 4.69 -24.68
N ASP A 6 -18.65 3.38 -24.61
CA ASP A 6 -18.33 2.58 -23.41
C ASP A 6 -16.82 2.75 -23.15
N GLN A 7 -16.47 3.70 -22.28
CA GLN A 7 -15.12 4.29 -22.19
C GLN A 7 -14.04 3.28 -21.84
N PHE A 8 -14.40 2.10 -21.34
CA PHE A 8 -13.43 1.08 -20.95
C PHE A 8 -13.72 -0.32 -21.49
N GLY A 9 -14.90 -0.64 -22.03
CA GLY A 9 -15.12 -1.87 -22.81
C GLY A 9 -14.67 -3.18 -22.14
N GLY A 10 -14.75 -3.25 -20.81
CA GLY A 10 -14.27 -4.40 -20.02
C GLY A 10 -12.76 -4.41 -19.69
N ALA A 11 -12.04 -3.33 -19.97
CA ALA A 11 -10.65 -3.15 -19.52
C ALA A 11 -10.57 -3.30 -17.99
N ARG A 12 -9.65 -4.14 -17.53
CA ARG A 12 -9.44 -4.41 -16.10
C ARG A 12 -8.37 -3.51 -15.49
N ASP A 13 -7.35 -3.17 -16.28
CA ASP A 13 -6.22 -2.36 -15.86
C ASP A 13 -6.12 -1.11 -16.75
N ILE A 14 -6.04 0.05 -16.12
CA ILE A 14 -5.87 1.34 -16.80
C ILE A 14 -4.81 2.17 -16.10
N THR A 15 -4.08 2.96 -16.88
CA THR A 15 -3.17 3.99 -16.35
C THR A 15 -3.77 5.35 -16.63
N VAL A 16 -3.88 6.18 -15.60
CA VAL A 16 -4.44 7.53 -15.67
C VAL A 16 -3.45 8.53 -15.07
N THR A 17 -3.57 9.80 -15.44
CA THR A 17 -2.79 10.87 -14.79
C THR A 17 -3.30 11.11 -13.37
N ALA A 18 -2.48 11.73 -12.52
CA ALA A 18 -2.89 12.10 -11.15
C ALA A 18 -4.13 13.03 -11.16
N GLU A 19 -4.17 13.99 -12.10
CA GLU A 19 -5.31 14.90 -12.28
C GLU A 19 -6.59 14.14 -12.67
N ALA A 20 -6.50 13.20 -13.60
CA ALA A 20 -7.63 12.36 -13.99
C ALA A 20 -8.08 11.47 -12.82
N PHE A 21 -7.13 10.89 -12.08
CA PHE A 21 -7.43 10.09 -10.90
C PHE A 21 -8.16 10.89 -9.81
N GLY A 22 -7.73 12.13 -9.55
CA GLY A 22 -8.34 13.00 -8.55
C GLY A 22 -9.78 13.42 -8.87
N SER A 23 -10.18 13.35 -10.15
CA SER A 23 -11.54 13.68 -10.61
C SER A 23 -12.43 12.45 -10.86
N LEU A 24 -11.96 11.25 -10.54
CA LEU A 24 -12.77 10.03 -10.69
C LEU A 24 -13.99 10.05 -9.77
N CYS A 25 -15.13 9.63 -10.32
CA CYS A 25 -16.35 9.35 -9.58
C CYS A 25 -16.71 7.88 -9.80
N LEU A 26 -16.22 7.03 -8.92
CA LEU A 26 -16.41 5.58 -8.99
C LEU A 26 -17.31 5.12 -7.86
N ALA A 27 -18.19 4.15 -8.13
CA ALA A 27 -19.02 3.50 -7.11
C ALA A 27 -18.21 2.43 -6.34
N VAL A 28 -17.09 2.83 -5.73
CA VAL A 28 -16.22 2.00 -4.90
C VAL A 28 -16.22 2.50 -3.47
N HIS A 29 -16.04 1.60 -2.51
CA HIS A 29 -15.96 1.93 -1.08
C HIS A 29 -14.61 1.50 -0.46
N THR A 30 -13.84 0.66 -1.16
CA THR A 30 -12.52 0.21 -0.71
C THR A 30 -11.47 0.48 -1.79
N VAL A 31 -10.31 0.99 -1.39
CA VAL A 31 -9.15 1.19 -2.24
C VAL A 31 -7.97 0.44 -1.65
N ILE A 32 -7.32 -0.43 -2.43
CA ILE A 32 -6.11 -1.15 -2.05
C ILE A 32 -4.93 -0.58 -2.84
N ALA A 33 -4.08 0.19 -2.17
CA ALA A 33 -2.89 0.79 -2.73
C ALA A 33 -1.68 -0.10 -2.45
N THR A 34 -1.16 -0.81 -3.45
CA THR A 34 0.01 -1.71 -3.35
C THR A 34 1.21 -1.18 -4.13
N GLU A 35 2.39 -1.27 -3.52
CA GLU A 35 3.65 -0.93 -4.20
C GLU A 35 4.17 -2.05 -5.11
N ASN A 36 3.67 -3.27 -4.93
CA ASN A 36 4.15 -4.45 -5.63
C ASN A 36 3.23 -4.83 -6.80
N GLN A 37 3.80 -4.95 -8.00
CA GLN A 37 3.06 -5.27 -9.23
C GLN A 37 2.50 -6.69 -9.24
N VAL A 38 3.25 -7.66 -8.70
CA VAL A 38 2.80 -9.06 -8.62
C VAL A 38 1.56 -9.14 -7.73
N ASN A 39 1.59 -8.49 -6.57
CA ASN A 39 0.45 -8.41 -5.67
C ASN A 39 -0.76 -7.75 -6.34
N PHE A 40 -0.54 -6.62 -7.04
CA PHE A 40 -1.61 -5.94 -7.79
C PHE A 40 -2.31 -6.86 -8.78
N LEU A 41 -1.53 -7.59 -9.59
CA LEU A 41 -2.05 -8.49 -10.62
C LEU A 41 -2.69 -9.77 -10.06
N ALA A 42 -2.33 -10.15 -8.83
CA ALA A 42 -2.81 -11.36 -8.18
C ALA A 42 -4.08 -11.14 -7.33
N LEU A 43 -4.42 -9.88 -7.02
CA LEU A 43 -5.60 -9.56 -6.22
C LEU A 43 -6.87 -10.19 -6.83
N PRO A 44 -7.69 -10.87 -6.01
CA PRO A 44 -8.93 -11.45 -6.50
C PRO A 44 -9.98 -10.37 -6.75
N ASP A 45 -10.98 -10.70 -7.56
CA ASP A 45 -12.14 -9.84 -7.77
C ASP A 45 -12.87 -9.60 -6.43
N GLN A 46 -12.98 -8.33 -6.03
CA GLN A 46 -13.70 -7.92 -4.83
C GLN A 46 -14.70 -6.81 -5.17
N PRO A 47 -16.02 -7.04 -5.00
CA PRO A 47 -17.03 -6.02 -5.30
C PRO A 47 -16.77 -4.70 -4.56
N GLY A 48 -16.98 -3.58 -5.26
CA GLY A 48 -16.81 -2.24 -4.70
C GLY A 48 -15.37 -1.87 -4.32
N THR A 49 -14.38 -2.59 -4.85
CA THR A 49 -12.95 -2.39 -4.54
C THR A 49 -12.17 -1.95 -5.76
N LEU A 50 -11.28 -0.97 -5.58
CA LEU A 50 -10.31 -0.53 -6.58
C LEU A 50 -8.89 -0.86 -6.10
N ALA A 51 -8.12 -1.58 -6.91
CA ALA A 51 -6.69 -1.75 -6.68
C ALA A 51 -5.91 -0.62 -7.36
N LEU A 52 -4.86 -0.12 -6.71
CA LEU A 52 -3.95 0.90 -7.23
C LEU A 52 -2.52 0.43 -7.11
N TYR A 53 -1.77 0.53 -8.20
CA TYR A 53 -0.37 0.21 -8.25
C TYR A 53 0.48 1.50 -8.26
N GLY A 54 1.38 1.65 -7.30
CA GLY A 54 2.16 2.87 -7.07
C GLY A 54 3.27 3.16 -8.09
N GLY A 55 3.67 2.20 -8.92
CA GLY A 55 4.52 2.42 -10.11
C GLY A 55 5.86 3.16 -9.90
N GLY A 56 6.47 3.09 -8.72
CA GLY A 56 7.82 3.61 -8.44
C GLY A 56 7.96 5.10 -8.06
N TYR A 57 6.92 5.92 -8.25
CA TYR A 57 6.89 7.33 -7.75
C TYR A 57 6.14 7.48 -6.41
N GLY A 58 5.79 6.34 -5.81
CA GLY A 58 4.93 6.27 -4.63
C GLY A 58 3.52 6.79 -4.91
N PHE A 59 2.73 6.89 -3.85
CA PHE A 59 1.33 7.32 -3.93
C PHE A 59 1.13 8.83 -3.85
N SER A 60 2.09 9.59 -4.40
CA SER A 60 2.02 11.06 -4.43
C SER A 60 0.79 11.57 -5.19
N SER A 61 0.35 10.84 -6.22
CA SER A 61 -0.88 11.10 -6.98
C SER A 61 -2.15 10.98 -6.15
N LEU A 62 -2.15 10.18 -5.07
CA LEU A 62 -3.32 10.04 -4.20
C LEU A 62 -3.58 11.29 -3.36
N ARG A 63 -2.58 12.17 -3.19
CA ARG A 63 -2.68 13.34 -2.31
C ARG A 63 -3.81 14.30 -2.69
N GLU A 64 -4.12 14.40 -3.99
CA GLU A 64 -5.13 15.32 -4.54
C GLU A 64 -6.49 14.63 -4.77
N ALA A 65 -6.58 13.32 -4.53
CA ALA A 65 -7.81 12.56 -4.71
C ALA A 65 -8.72 12.66 -3.49
N ASP A 66 -9.46 13.77 -3.36
CA ASP A 66 -10.34 14.02 -2.22
C ASP A 66 -11.46 12.97 -2.06
N TRP A 67 -11.89 12.32 -3.15
CA TRP A 67 -12.90 11.25 -3.10
C TRP A 67 -12.46 10.02 -2.28
N LEU A 68 -11.15 9.85 -2.04
CA LEU A 68 -10.65 8.80 -1.16
C LEU A 68 -11.06 8.98 0.31
N ARG A 69 -11.48 10.19 0.72
CA ARG A 69 -11.97 10.46 2.09
C ARG A 69 -13.22 9.66 2.42
N ASP A 70 -14.03 9.34 1.41
CA ASP A 70 -15.27 8.56 1.56
C ASP A 70 -15.04 7.06 1.38
N CYS A 71 -13.80 6.65 1.11
CA CYS A 71 -13.40 5.25 0.93
C CYS A 71 -12.58 4.75 2.12
N ARG A 72 -12.67 3.45 2.39
CA ARG A 72 -11.67 2.74 3.18
C ARG A 72 -10.40 2.57 2.33
N VAL A 73 -9.27 3.10 2.77
CA VAL A 73 -8.00 3.04 2.03
C VAL A 73 -7.02 2.13 2.75
N LEU A 74 -6.68 1.01 2.12
CA LEU A 74 -5.66 0.06 2.58
C LEU A 74 -4.37 0.32 1.82
N TYR A 75 -3.28 0.55 2.54
CA TYR A 75 -1.94 0.65 1.98
C TYR A 75 -1.15 -0.63 2.27
N TRP A 76 -0.63 -1.23 1.20
CA TRP A 76 0.14 -2.47 1.21
C TRP A 76 1.54 -2.20 0.65
N GLY A 77 2.42 -1.75 1.54
CA GLY A 77 3.83 -1.47 1.24
C GLY A 77 4.78 -2.51 1.83
N ASP A 78 6.05 -2.44 1.43
CA ASP A 78 7.11 -3.29 1.97
C ASP A 78 7.32 -3.09 3.47
N LEU A 79 7.68 -4.18 4.14
CA LEU A 79 8.02 -4.17 5.57
C LEU A 79 9.49 -3.76 5.72
N ASP A 80 9.73 -2.47 5.51
CA ASP A 80 11.02 -1.80 5.70
C ASP A 80 10.83 -0.32 6.09
N THR A 81 11.94 0.42 6.24
CA THR A 81 11.86 1.81 6.68
C THR A 81 11.33 2.78 5.60
N HIS A 82 11.38 2.42 4.32
CA HIS A 82 10.81 3.22 3.24
C HIS A 82 9.31 3.02 3.09
N GLY A 83 8.80 1.80 3.25
CA GLY A 83 7.36 1.51 3.27
C GLY A 83 6.65 2.32 4.36
N PHE A 84 7.19 2.36 5.57
CA PHE A 84 6.65 3.22 6.64
C PHE A 84 6.73 4.71 6.32
N ARG A 85 7.77 5.16 5.61
CA ARG A 85 7.89 6.56 5.17
C ARG A 85 6.80 6.92 4.16
N ILE A 86 6.46 6.01 3.25
CA ILE A 86 5.38 6.21 2.27
C ILE A 86 4.02 6.22 2.98
N LEU A 87 3.79 5.30 3.93
CA LEU A 87 2.60 5.31 4.78
C LEU A 87 2.42 6.65 5.52
N ASP A 88 3.48 7.19 6.13
CA ASP A 88 3.43 8.48 6.82
C ASP A 88 3.09 9.63 5.85
N GLN A 89 3.62 9.60 4.62
CA GLN A 89 3.31 10.59 3.58
C GLN A 89 1.86 10.48 3.10
N LEU A 90 1.34 9.26 2.94
CA LEU A 90 -0.05 9.01 2.59
C LEU A 90 -0.99 9.56 3.66
N ARG A 91 -0.70 9.27 4.93
CA ARG A 91 -1.48 9.78 6.07
C ARG A 91 -1.39 11.28 6.27
N ALA A 92 -0.42 11.96 5.65
CA ALA A 92 -0.39 13.42 5.63
C ALA A 92 -1.54 14.01 4.80
N ALA A 93 -1.99 13.33 3.75
CA ALA A 93 -3.14 13.73 2.92
C ALA A 93 -4.44 13.03 3.34
N HIS A 94 -4.35 11.75 3.69
CA HIS A 94 -5.46 10.86 4.02
C HIS A 94 -5.23 10.18 5.37
N PRO A 95 -5.53 10.86 6.50
CA PRO A 95 -5.19 10.37 7.85
C PRO A 95 -5.84 9.02 8.21
N HIS A 96 -6.89 8.62 7.50
CA HIS A 96 -7.64 7.38 7.70
C HIS A 96 -7.04 6.15 6.99
N VAL A 97 -5.93 6.30 6.24
CA VAL A 97 -5.26 5.17 5.58
C VAL A 97 -4.81 4.12 6.60
N GLU A 98 -5.23 2.88 6.39
CA GLU A 98 -4.84 1.71 7.18
C GLU A 98 -3.68 0.99 6.48
N SER A 99 -2.66 0.55 7.23
CA SER A 99 -1.67 -0.36 6.67
C SER A 99 -2.17 -1.80 6.74
N VAL A 100 -1.81 -2.63 5.77
CA VAL A 100 -2.11 -4.07 5.77
C VAL A 100 -0.83 -4.85 5.55
N LEU A 101 -0.66 -5.96 6.28
CA LEU A 101 0.55 -6.80 6.23
C LEU A 101 1.85 -6.09 6.66
N MET A 102 1.72 -4.93 7.30
CA MET A 102 2.83 -4.12 7.81
C MET A 102 2.93 -4.18 9.34
N ASP A 103 2.66 -5.35 9.92
CA ASP A 103 2.70 -5.60 11.36
C ASP A 103 3.82 -6.57 11.77
N GLU A 104 4.19 -6.53 13.04
CA GLU A 104 5.32 -7.31 13.56
C GLU A 104 5.07 -8.82 13.44
N ARG A 105 3.83 -9.27 13.68
CA ARG A 105 3.49 -10.68 13.54
C ARG A 105 3.65 -11.12 12.08
N THR A 106 3.28 -10.29 11.11
CA THR A 106 3.54 -10.56 9.68
C THR A 106 5.05 -10.63 9.39
N LEU A 107 5.84 -9.69 9.89
CA LEU A 107 7.31 -9.71 9.75
C LEU A 107 7.92 -11.00 10.32
N LEU A 108 7.60 -11.33 11.58
CA LEU A 108 8.19 -12.46 12.29
C LEU A 108 7.72 -13.82 11.75
N ALA A 109 6.54 -13.91 11.15
CA ALA A 109 6.04 -15.13 10.51
C ALA A 109 6.80 -15.48 9.22
N HIS A 110 7.52 -14.54 8.62
CA HIS A 110 8.21 -14.70 7.33
C HIS A 110 9.72 -14.44 7.44
N ARG A 111 10.33 -14.84 8.57
CA ARG A 111 11.78 -14.71 8.83
C ARG A 111 12.66 -15.28 7.71
N ASP A 112 12.25 -16.40 7.13
CA ASP A 112 13.01 -17.08 6.06
C ASP A 112 13.02 -16.28 4.74
N ALA A 113 12.15 -15.28 4.60
CA ALA A 113 12.04 -14.40 3.45
C ALA A 113 12.66 -13.01 3.69
N TRP A 114 13.32 -12.78 4.83
CA TRP A 114 13.95 -11.50 5.10
C TRP A 114 15.10 -11.24 4.14
N GLY A 115 14.99 -10.13 3.43
CA GLY A 115 16.05 -9.52 2.66
C GLY A 115 16.77 -8.43 3.45
N LYS A 116 17.51 -7.61 2.71
CA LYS A 116 18.27 -6.49 3.25
C LYS A 116 17.88 -5.19 2.58
N GLU A 117 17.58 -4.19 3.39
CA GLU A 117 17.42 -2.81 2.96
C GLU A 117 18.82 -2.18 2.75
N GLU A 118 19.16 -1.88 1.49
CA GLU A 118 20.48 -1.33 1.15
C GLU A 118 20.70 0.08 1.73
N SER A 119 19.64 0.88 1.84
CA SER A 119 19.75 2.27 2.31
C SER A 119 18.56 2.62 3.21
N PRO A 120 18.60 2.22 4.49
CA PRO A 120 17.53 2.50 5.44
C PRO A 120 17.29 3.99 5.64
N SER A 121 16.02 4.36 5.68
CA SER A 121 15.56 5.64 6.16
C SER A 121 15.74 5.79 7.68
N ARG A 122 15.91 7.05 8.10
CA ARG A 122 15.95 7.49 9.50
C ARG A 122 15.03 8.70 9.72
N ALA A 123 14.02 8.84 8.87
CA ALA A 123 13.07 9.95 8.94
C ALA A 123 12.26 9.88 10.24
N ALA A 124 12.00 11.03 10.84
CA ALA A 124 11.03 11.11 11.94
C ALA A 124 9.62 10.99 11.36
N LEU A 125 8.92 9.91 11.70
CA LEU A 125 7.56 9.62 11.22
C LEU A 125 6.56 9.91 12.35
N ALA A 126 5.60 10.80 12.09
CA ALA A 126 4.71 11.35 13.12
C ALA A 126 3.27 10.85 13.01
N ARG A 127 2.94 10.14 11.92
CA ARG A 127 1.58 9.67 11.60
C ARG A 127 1.44 8.15 11.65
N LEU A 128 2.41 7.47 12.23
CA LEU A 128 2.32 6.04 12.52
C LEU A 128 1.48 5.80 13.77
N THR A 129 0.77 4.68 13.80
CA THR A 129 0.18 4.15 15.03
C THR A 129 1.30 3.69 15.97
N ALA A 130 0.98 3.49 17.25
CA ALA A 130 1.97 3.03 18.23
C ALA A 130 2.63 1.70 17.83
N ALA A 131 1.88 0.76 17.25
CA ALA A 131 2.41 -0.53 16.82
C ALA A 131 3.34 -0.40 15.60
N GLU A 132 2.95 0.40 14.60
CA GLU A 132 3.78 0.67 13.42
C GLU A 132 5.06 1.44 13.79
N ALA A 133 4.97 2.41 14.70
CA ALA A 133 6.13 3.16 15.20
C ALA A 133 7.12 2.24 15.92
N ALA A 134 6.63 1.36 16.80
CA ALA A 134 7.48 0.39 17.50
C ALA A 134 8.20 -0.55 16.52
N LEU A 135 7.51 -0.99 15.46
CA LEU A 135 8.11 -1.82 14.43
C LEU A 135 9.14 -1.04 13.59
N TYR A 136 8.82 0.18 13.18
CA TYR A 136 9.73 1.08 12.47
C TYR A 136 11.02 1.32 13.27
N GLU A 137 10.92 1.60 14.58
CA GLU A 137 12.06 1.73 15.48
C GLU A 137 12.85 0.43 15.61
N SER A 138 12.17 -0.72 15.71
CA SER A 138 12.82 -2.03 15.81
C SER A 138 13.64 -2.37 14.57
N LEU A 139 13.12 -2.04 13.37
CA LEU A 139 13.83 -2.16 12.10
C LEU A 139 15.04 -1.20 12.04
N GLY A 140 14.84 0.07 12.43
CA GLY A 140 15.90 1.08 12.43
C GLY A 140 17.04 0.78 13.40
N ASN A 141 16.74 0.17 14.54
CA ASN A 141 17.71 -0.21 15.58
C ASN A 141 18.32 -1.60 15.37
N SER A 142 17.99 -2.27 14.26
CA SER A 142 18.49 -3.62 13.94
C SER A 142 18.15 -4.67 15.01
N THR A 143 17.01 -4.52 15.71
CA THR A 143 16.59 -5.40 16.82
C THR A 143 16.48 -6.86 16.37
N TYR A 144 16.03 -7.07 15.13
CA TYR A 144 15.83 -8.38 14.54
C TYR A 144 17.02 -8.86 13.68
N GLY A 145 17.96 -7.95 13.38
CA GLY A 145 19.02 -8.13 12.38
C GLY A 145 19.29 -6.81 11.64
N SER A 146 20.46 -6.72 11.01
CA SER A 146 20.90 -5.48 10.36
C SER A 146 20.12 -5.21 9.07
N ASN A 147 19.45 -4.06 9.01
CA ASN A 147 18.74 -3.55 7.84
C ASN A 147 17.74 -4.55 7.25
N ILE A 148 16.86 -5.14 8.07
CA ILE A 148 15.87 -6.09 7.58
C ILE A 148 14.85 -5.40 6.68
N ARG A 149 14.54 -6.05 5.55
CA ARG A 149 13.42 -5.74 4.67
C ARG A 149 12.66 -7.03 4.37
N LEU A 150 11.33 -6.97 4.41
CA LEU A 150 10.48 -8.03 3.89
C LEU A 150 9.69 -7.47 2.69
N GLU A 151 10.09 -7.91 1.50
CA GLU A 151 9.36 -7.68 0.24
C GLU A 151 7.99 -8.35 0.33
N GLN A 152 6.91 -7.62 0.04
CA GLN A 152 5.55 -8.17 0.21
C GLN A 152 5.23 -9.32 -0.76
N GLU A 153 5.91 -9.39 -1.92
CA GLU A 153 5.77 -10.52 -2.87
C GLU A 153 6.28 -11.86 -2.31
N LEU A 154 7.09 -11.83 -1.25
CA LEU A 154 7.62 -13.03 -0.60
C LEU A 154 6.72 -13.53 0.53
N ILE A 155 5.66 -12.80 0.86
CA ILE A 155 4.65 -13.25 1.82
C ILE A 155 3.80 -14.34 1.17
N SER A 156 3.48 -15.38 1.95
CA SER A 156 2.60 -16.44 1.46
C SER A 156 1.27 -15.85 0.98
N TRP A 157 0.87 -16.16 -0.25
CA TRP A 157 -0.38 -15.64 -0.81
C TRP A 157 -1.61 -15.98 0.06
N ARG A 158 -1.62 -17.17 0.67
CA ARG A 158 -2.67 -17.57 1.63
C ARG A 158 -2.70 -16.68 2.87
N TRP A 159 -1.55 -16.22 3.34
CA TRP A 159 -1.47 -15.27 4.45
C TRP A 159 -2.04 -13.92 4.01
N ALA A 160 -1.60 -13.40 2.87
CA ALA A 160 -2.07 -12.12 2.34
C ALA A 160 -3.59 -12.05 2.17
N LEU A 161 -4.20 -13.07 1.53
CA LEU A 161 -5.66 -13.14 1.36
C LEU A 161 -6.41 -13.11 2.68
N ARG A 162 -5.93 -13.86 3.69
CA ARG A 162 -6.55 -13.88 5.02
C ARG A 162 -6.54 -12.51 5.69
N GLU A 163 -5.44 -11.77 5.60
CA GLU A 163 -5.34 -10.44 6.21
C GLU A 163 -6.14 -9.39 5.43
N LEU A 164 -6.34 -9.58 4.11
CA LEU A 164 -7.20 -8.73 3.27
C LEU A 164 -8.70 -9.05 3.40
N GLY A 165 -9.05 -10.17 4.03
CA GLY A 165 -10.43 -10.64 4.15
C GLY A 165 -11.02 -11.13 2.82
N ALA A 166 -10.17 -11.67 1.95
CA ALA A 166 -10.50 -12.20 0.63
C ALA A 166 -10.42 -13.73 0.57
#